data_AF-A0A3R7DAS4-F1
#
_entry.id   AF-A0A3R7DAS4-F1
#
_cell.length_a   1.000
_cell.length_b   1.000
_cell.length_c   1.000
_cell.angle_alpha   90.00
_cell.angle_beta   90.00
_cell.angle_gamma   90.00
#
_symmetry.space_group_name_H-M   'P 1'
#
loop_
_entity.id
_entity.type
_entity.pdbx_description
1 polymer ?
#
loop_
_entity_poly.entity_id
_entity_poly.type
_entity_poly.pdbx_seq_one_letter_code
_entity_poly.pdbx_strand_id
1 'polypeptide(L)'
;MKFTPSEQPTNESMGDENKRQTRSFRTALEVVIRDNRHAIPLLIVLCIVLLALSVLSLLFIDRDSPSFVLLQINFAMLGTFLALLVGLRYRYGT
;
A
#
# COMPACT_ATOMS: atom_id res chain seq x y z
N MET A 1 -33.68 -5.75 51.95
CA MET A 1 -32.99 -6.26 50.74
C MET A 1 -32.82 -5.09 49.78
N LYS A 2 -31.59 -4.71 49.46
CA LYS A 2 -31.26 -3.52 48.64
C LYS A 2 -30.52 -3.99 47.39
N PHE A 3 -31.14 -3.79 46.23
CA PHE A 3 -30.60 -4.11 44.90
C PHE A 3 -29.38 -3.24 44.61
N THR A 4 -28.27 -3.87 44.23
CA THR A 4 -27.10 -3.20 43.62
C THR A 4 -27.30 -3.14 42.10
N PRO A 5 -27.10 -1.98 41.45
CA PRO A 5 -27.37 -1.81 40.03
C PRO A 5 -26.24 -2.40 39.17
N SER A 6 -26.68 -3.15 38.16
CA SER A 6 -26.12 -3.41 36.83
C SER A 6 -24.64 -3.06 36.59
N GLU A 7 -23.81 -4.11 36.43
CA GLU A 7 -22.59 -4.03 35.63
C GLU A 7 -22.97 -3.63 34.20
N GLN A 8 -22.53 -2.45 33.82
CA GLN A 8 -22.61 -1.90 32.47
C GLN A 8 -21.48 -2.57 31.65
N PRO A 9 -21.77 -3.29 30.55
CA PRO A 9 -20.71 -3.94 29.78
C PRO A 9 -19.83 -2.85 29.15
N THR A 10 -18.55 -2.88 29.53
CA THR A 10 -17.49 -1.99 29.04
C THR A 10 -17.30 -2.18 27.54
N ASN A 11 -17.81 -1.22 26.77
CA ASN A 11 -17.66 -1.10 25.33
C ASN A 11 -16.24 -0.63 24.91
N GLU A 12 -15.21 -0.92 25.70
CA GLU A 12 -13.83 -0.45 25.50
C GLU A 12 -12.95 -1.41 24.68
N SER A 13 -13.41 -2.64 24.40
CA SER A 13 -12.55 -3.67 23.80
C SER A 13 -12.35 -3.56 22.28
N MET A 14 -13.23 -2.89 21.52
CA MET A 14 -13.11 -2.82 20.04
C MET A 14 -12.11 -1.74 19.57
N GLY A 15 -11.89 -0.69 20.35
CA GLY A 15 -10.97 0.40 19.98
C GLY A 15 -9.49 0.04 20.15
N ASP A 16 -9.19 -0.82 21.12
CA ASP A 16 -7.81 -1.19 21.47
C ASP A 16 -7.25 -2.31 20.60
N GLU A 17 -8.08 -3.24 20.10
CA GLU A 17 -7.64 -4.25 19.11
C GLU A 17 -7.15 -3.59 17.83
N ASN A 18 -7.89 -2.61 17.30
CA ASN A 18 -7.54 -1.93 16.06
C ASN A 18 -6.19 -1.17 16.18
N LYS A 19 -5.92 -0.57 17.35
CA LYS A 19 -4.62 0.08 17.64
C LYS A 19 -3.49 -0.92 17.82
N ARG A 20 -3.76 -2.08 18.44
CA ARG A 20 -2.78 -3.16 18.63
C ARG A 20 -2.41 -3.83 17.29
N GLN A 21 -3.40 -4.03 16.42
CA GLN A 21 -3.25 -4.61 15.09
C GLN A 21 -2.53 -3.65 14.13
N THR A 22 -2.84 -2.36 14.18
CA THR A 22 -2.12 -1.33 13.41
C THR A 22 -0.66 -1.21 13.84
N ARG A 23 -0.35 -1.37 15.14
CA ARG A 23 1.03 -1.44 15.65
C ARG A 23 1.73 -2.70 15.17
N SER A 24 1.09 -3.88 15.22
CA SER A 24 1.75 -5.13 14.78
C SER A 24 2.04 -5.14 13.29
N PHE A 25 1.13 -4.61 12.46
CA PHE A 25 1.34 -4.47 11.02
C PHE A 25 2.51 -3.54 10.71
N ARG A 26 2.61 -2.40 11.41
CA ARG A 26 3.70 -1.45 11.23
C ARG A 26 5.06 -2.06 11.58
N THR A 27 5.16 -2.80 12.69
CA THR A 27 6.39 -3.48 13.08
C THR A 27 6.77 -4.59 12.07
N ALA A 28 5.80 -5.37 11.60
CA ALA A 28 6.03 -6.38 10.57
C ALA A 28 6.53 -5.75 9.27
N LEU A 29 5.94 -4.62 8.87
CA LEU A 29 6.34 -3.87 7.68
C LEU A 29 7.76 -3.31 7.80
N GLU A 30 8.13 -2.76 8.97
CA GLU A 30 9.50 -2.29 9.23
C GLU A 30 10.53 -3.41 9.15
N VAL A 31 10.22 -4.60 9.67
CA VAL A 31 11.12 -5.76 9.60
C VAL A 31 11.33 -6.19 8.15
N VAL A 32 10.24 -6.30 7.37
CA VAL A 32 10.33 -6.66 5.95
C VAL A 32 11.13 -5.63 5.15
N ILE A 33 10.95 -4.33 5.40
CA ILE A 33 11.71 -3.26 4.75
C ILE A 33 13.20 -3.35 5.09
N ARG A 34 13.52 -3.62 6.36
CA ARG A 34 14.89 -3.69 6.84
C ARG A 34 15.64 -4.87 6.24
N ASP A 35 15.02 -6.03 6.15
CA ASP A 35 15.59 -7.22 5.50
C ASP A 35 15.73 -7.04 3.99
N ASN A 36 14.82 -6.26 3.38
CA ASN A 36 14.79 -6.02 1.93
C ASN A 36 15.30 -4.61 1.55
N ARG A 37 16.28 -4.08 2.29
CA ARG A 37 16.81 -2.70 2.13
C ARG A 37 17.19 -2.36 0.68
N HIS A 38 17.66 -3.34 -0.08
CA HIS A 38 18.03 -3.18 -1.49
C HIS A 38 16.89 -3.50 -2.47
N ALA A 39 15.88 -4.27 -2.07
CA ALA A 39 14.79 -4.66 -2.97
C ALA A 39 13.84 -3.49 -3.25
N ILE A 40 13.58 -2.61 -2.27
CA ILE A 40 12.69 -1.45 -2.44
C ILE A 40 13.19 -0.48 -3.53
N PRO A 41 14.44 0.02 -3.50
CA PRO A 41 14.93 0.87 -4.59
C PRO A 41 14.97 0.14 -5.93
N LEU A 42 15.23 -1.18 -5.94
CA LEU A 42 15.23 -1.99 -7.15
C LEU A 42 13.81 -2.14 -7.74
N LEU A 43 12.79 -2.31 -6.90
CA LEU A 43 11.37 -2.31 -7.27
C LEU A 43 10.91 -0.94 -7.80
N ILE A 44 11.39 0.16 -7.20
CA ILE A 44 11.14 1.52 -7.68
C ILE A 44 11.70 1.68 -9.10
N VAL A 45 12.97 1.30 -9.33
CA VAL A 45 13.60 1.36 -10.66
C VAL A 45 12.83 0.49 -11.66
N LEU A 46 12.48 -0.73 -11.29
CA LEU A 46 11.69 -1.63 -12.13
C LEU A 46 10.33 -1.01 -12.52
N CYS A 47 9.61 -0.43 -11.55
CA CYS A 47 8.35 0.26 -11.81
C CYS A 47 8.50 1.43 -12.78
N ILE A 48 9.58 2.22 -12.65
CA ILE A 48 9.86 3.33 -13.56
C ILE A 48 10.08 2.81 -14.99
N VAL A 49 10.84 1.73 -15.16
CA VAL A 49 11.06 1.10 -16.47
C VAL A 49 9.75 0.58 -17.07
N LEU A 50 8.92 -0.10 -16.27
CA LEU A 50 7.62 -0.60 -16.72
C LEU A 50 6.65 0.53 -17.09
N LEU A 51 6.65 1.64 -16.34
CA LEU A 51 5.89 2.83 -16.67
C LEU A 51 6.35 3.42 -18.01
N ALA A 52 7.66 3.57 -18.23
CA ALA A 52 8.19 4.10 -19.49
C ALA A 52 7.80 3.22 -20.69
N LEU A 53 7.91 1.90 -20.56
CA LEU A 53 7.47 0.95 -21.59
C LEU A 53 5.95 1.02 -21.85
N SER A 54 5.16 1.24 -20.80
CA SER A 54 3.71 1.41 -20.92
C SER A 54 3.34 2.71 -21.65
N VAL A 55 4.02 3.83 -21.34
CA VAL A 55 3.86 5.10 -22.08
C VAL A 55 4.24 4.91 -23.55
N LEU A 56 5.38 4.25 -23.80
CA LEU A 56 5.83 4.00 -25.17
C LEU A 56 4.77 3.18 -25.93
N SER A 57 4.19 2.17 -25.28
CA SER A 57 3.11 1.36 -25.85
C SER A 57 1.84 2.18 -26.14
N LEU A 58 1.50 3.15 -25.29
CA LEU A 58 0.36 4.07 -25.51
C LEU A 58 0.54 4.94 -26.78
N LEU A 59 1.78 5.19 -27.22
CA LEU A 59 2.04 5.97 -28.44
C LEU A 59 1.74 5.18 -29.73
N PHE A 60 1.76 3.84 -29.67
CA PHE A 60 1.58 2.98 -30.84
C PHE A 60 0.24 2.24 -30.86
N ILE A 61 -0.53 2.29 -29.76
CA ILE A 61 -1.80 1.58 -29.66
C ILE A 61 -2.94 2.46 -30.17
N ASP A 62 -3.87 1.85 -30.91
CA ASP A 62 -5.06 2.54 -31.38
C ASP A 62 -5.98 2.89 -30.20
N ARG A 63 -6.51 4.12 -30.16
CA ARG A 63 -7.30 4.61 -29.02
C ARG A 63 -8.65 3.94 -28.90
N ASP A 64 -9.17 3.44 -30.02
CA ASP A 64 -10.44 2.71 -30.06
C ASP A 64 -10.28 1.23 -29.70
N SER A 65 -9.04 0.78 -29.45
CA SER A 65 -8.76 -0.58 -29.00
C SER A 65 -9.15 -0.77 -27.52
N PRO A 66 -9.81 -1.88 -27.15
CA PRO A 66 -10.02 -2.23 -25.73
C PRO A 66 -8.68 -2.38 -24.97
N SER A 67 -7.58 -2.65 -25.67
CA SER A 67 -6.24 -2.69 -25.09
C SER A 67 -5.76 -1.33 -24.58
N PHE A 68 -6.23 -0.22 -25.15
CA PHE A 68 -5.90 1.13 -24.68
C PHE A 68 -6.42 1.37 -23.27
N VAL A 69 -7.67 0.97 -22.98
CA VAL A 69 -8.27 1.09 -21.64
C VAL A 69 -7.53 0.22 -20.62
N LEU A 70 -7.21 -1.04 -20.98
CA LEU A 70 -6.42 -1.93 -20.13
C LEU A 70 -5.03 -1.35 -19.82
N LEU A 71 -4.40 -0.73 -20.81
CA LEU A 71 -3.10 -0.09 -20.66
C LEU A 71 -3.17 1.14 -19.75
N GLN A 72 -4.23 1.94 -19.82
CA GLN A 72 -4.47 3.05 -18.88
C GLN A 72 -4.67 2.57 -17.44
N ILE A 73 -5.44 1.49 -17.24
CA ILE A 73 -5.65 0.92 -15.90
C ILE A 73 -4.32 0.39 -15.35
N ASN A 74 -3.54 -0.33 -16.17
CA ASN A 74 -2.20 -0.77 -15.78
C ASN A 74 -1.30 0.40 -15.41
N PHE A 75 -1.34 1.49 -16.17
CA PHE A 75 -0.58 2.70 -15.89
C PHE A 75 -0.95 3.32 -14.54
N ALA A 76 -2.26 3.42 -14.24
CA ALA A 76 -2.75 3.92 -12.96
C ALA A 76 -2.34 3.02 -11.78
N MET A 77 -2.42 1.70 -11.95
CA MET A 77 -2.00 0.74 -10.92
C MET A 77 -0.48 0.81 -10.66
N LEU A 78 0.33 0.82 -11.71
CA LEU A 78 1.79 0.95 -11.62
C LEU A 78 2.20 2.29 -10.98
N GLY A 79 1.55 3.39 -11.37
CA GLY A 79 1.80 4.71 -10.78
C GLY A 79 1.45 4.76 -9.29
N THR A 80 0.30 4.18 -8.91
CA THR A 80 -0.12 4.12 -7.50
C THR A 80 0.83 3.25 -6.67
N PHE A 81 1.24 2.10 -7.22
CA PHE A 81 2.19 1.21 -6.57
C PHE A 81 3.56 1.88 -6.40
N LEU A 82 4.05 2.58 -7.43
CA LEU A 82 5.28 3.36 -7.35
C LEU A 82 5.18 4.45 -6.28
N ALA A 83 4.08 5.21 -6.22
CA ALA A 83 3.87 6.23 -5.19
C ALA A 83 3.89 5.63 -3.77
N LEU A 84 3.28 4.45 -3.60
CA LEU A 84 3.33 3.69 -2.35
C LEU A 84 4.76 3.28 -1.98
N LEU A 85 5.54 2.73 -2.92
CA LEU A 85 6.94 2.34 -2.71
C LEU A 85 7.83 3.54 -2.37
N VAL A 86 7.65 4.65 -3.09
CA VAL A 86 8.40 5.91 -2.84
C VAL A 86 8.03 6.46 -1.47
N GLY A 87 6.73 6.51 -1.11
CA GLY A 87 6.28 6.95 0.21
C GLY A 87 6.80 6.05 1.34
N LEU A 88 6.84 4.73 1.11
CA LEU A 88 7.42 3.76 2.04
C LEU A 88 8.91 3.98 2.22
N ARG A 89 9.65 4.17 1.12
CA ARG A 89 11.08 4.46 1.16
C ARG A 89 11.37 5.80 1.84
N TYR A 90 10.57 6.83 1.61
CA TYR A 90 10.71 8.13 2.27
C TYR A 90 10.46 8.03 3.78
N ARG A 91 9.45 7.25 4.21
CA ARG A 91 9.08 7.12 5.62
C ARG A 91 10.02 6.24 6.46
N TYR A 92 10.56 5.17 5.87
CA TYR A 92 11.33 4.15 6.60
C TYR A 92 12.80 4.07 6.17
N GLY A 93 13.24 4.97 5.29
CA GLY A 93 14.47 4.80 4.54
C GLY A 93 15.50 5.93 4.59
N THR A 94 15.15 7.08 5.17
CA THR A 94 16.12 8.06 5.70
C THR A 94 16.60 7.64 7.07
#